data_AF-A0A3D3T162-F1
#
_entry.id   AF-A0A3D3T162-F1
#
_cell.length_a   1.000
_cell.length_b   1.000
_cell.length_c   1.000
_cell.angle_alpha   90.00
_cell.angle_beta   90.00
_cell.angle_gamma   90.00
#
_symmetry.space_group_name_H-M   'P 1'
#
loop_
_entity.id
_entity.type
_entity.pdbx_description
1 polymer ?
#
loop_
_entity_poly.entity_id
_entity_poly.type
_entity_poly.pdbx_seq_one_letter_code
_entity_poly.pdbx_strand_id
1 'polypeptide(L)' 'VPAELYNPIVQQGVILAGSQQVPLARRFRSWLQTDPWVRAAITEAGYRLPPTGQEDPRD' A
#
# COMPACT_ATOMS: atom_id res chain seq x y z
N VAL A 1 3.12 25.14 4.91
CA VAL A 1 1.82 24.86 5.56
C VAL A 1 2.05 23.71 6.53
N PRO A 2 1.62 23.78 7.81
CA PRO A 2 1.84 22.69 8.76
C PRO A 2 1.25 21.38 8.22
N ALA A 3 2.02 20.29 8.27
CA ALA A 3 1.58 18.96 7.82
C ALA A 3 0.36 18.43 8.58
N GLU A 4 0.07 19.03 9.74
CA GLU A 4 -1.04 18.72 10.63
C GLU A 4 -2.41 19.15 10.07
N LEU A 5 -2.45 20.05 9.08
CA LEU A 5 -3.70 20.58 8.52
C LEU A 5 -4.36 19.64 7.49
N TYR A 6 -3.69 18.54 7.11
CA TYR A 6 -4.20 17.59 6.13
C TYR A 6 -3.98 16.15 6.59
N ASN A 7 -4.96 15.30 6.32
CA ASN A 7 -4.76 13.87 6.44
C ASN A 7 -3.64 13.44 5.48
N PRO A 8 -2.72 12.55 5.92
CA PRO A 8 -1.66 12.07 5.05
C PRO A 8 -2.26 11.38 3.82
N ILE A 9 -1.62 11.54 2.67
CA ILE A 9 -1.98 10.79 1.47
C ILE A 9 -1.61 9.32 1.69
N VAL A 10 -2.62 8.49 1.87
CA VAL A 10 -2.46 7.04 2.00
C VAL A 10 -2.53 6.41 0.61
N GLN A 11 -1.47 5.71 0.20
CA GLN A 11 -1.43 4.96 -1.05
C GLN A 11 -1.91 3.54 -0.84
N GLN A 12 -2.81 3.07 -1.71
CA GLN A 12 -3.31 1.70 -1.68
C GLN A 12 -3.10 1.03 -3.04
N GLY A 13 -2.43 -0.12 -3.03
CA GLY A 13 -2.32 -0.97 -4.20
C GLY A 13 -3.60 -1.78 -4.41
N VAL A 14 -4.17 -1.71 -5.62
CA VAL A 14 -5.36 -2.46 -6.01
C VAL A 14 -5.01 -3.56 -7.01
N ILE A 15 -5.71 -4.68 -6.95
CA ILE A 15 -5.59 -5.76 -7.94
C ILE A 15 -6.74 -5.59 -8.93
N LEU A 16 -6.40 -5.49 -10.21
CA LEU A 16 -7.40 -5.32 -11.26
C LEU A 16 -8.23 -6.60 -11.42
N ALA A 17 -9.55 -6.46 -11.51
CA ALA A 17 -10.47 -7.59 -11.64
C ALA A 17 -10.19 -8.49 -12.85
N GLY A 18 -9.66 -7.93 -13.94
CA GLY A 18 -9.28 -8.66 -15.15
C GLY A 18 -7.86 -9.24 -15.14
N SER A 19 -7.14 -9.17 -14.02
CA SER A 19 -5.76 -9.66 -13.95
C SER A 19 -5.70 -11.16 -14.18
N GLN A 20 -4.88 -11.59 -15.14
CA GLN A 20 -4.58 -13.01 -15.36
C GLN A 20 -3.59 -13.57 -14.33
N GLN A 21 -3.02 -12.72 -13.48
CA GLN A 21 -1.95 -13.06 -12.54
C GLN A 21 -2.30 -12.70 -11.10
N VAL A 22 -3.56 -12.90 -10.70
CA VAL A 22 -4.06 -12.59 -9.35
C VAL A 22 -3.15 -13.12 -8.22
N PRO A 23 -2.64 -14.37 -8.26
CA PRO A 23 -1.76 -14.87 -7.20
C PRO A 23 -0.46 -14.05 -7.05
N LEU A 24 0.17 -13.69 -8.17
CA LEU A 24 1.39 -12.88 -8.17
C LEU A 24 1.09 -11.44 -7.74
N ALA A 25 -0.03 -10.87 -8.17
CA ALA A 25 -0.46 -9.54 -7.75
C ALA A 25 -0.72 -9.48 -6.23
N ARG A 26 -1.36 -10.51 -5.65
CA ARG A 26 -1.54 -10.63 -4.18
C ARG A 26 -0.20 -10.72 -3.46
N ARG A 27 0.74 -11.51 -3.98
CA ARG A 27 2.09 -11.63 -3.41
C ARG A 27 2.85 -10.30 -3.46
N PHE A 28 2.80 -9.61 -4.60
CA PHE A 28 3.44 -8.31 -4.78
C PHE A 28 2.85 -7.26 -3.82
N ARG A 29 1.52 -7.19 -3.72
CA ARG A 29 0.85 -6.28 -2.79
C ARG A 29 1.20 -6.59 -1.33
N SER A 30 1.22 -7.87 -0.96
CA SER A 30 1.63 -8.30 0.38
C SER A 30 3.07 -7.90 0.68
N TRP A 31 3.99 -8.09 -0.27
CA TRP A 31 5.38 -7.65 -0.14
C TRP A 31 5.48 -6.12 0.05
N LEU A 32 4.77 -5.33 -0.75
CA LEU A 32 4.73 -3.86 -0.58
C LEU A 32 4.25 -3.44 0.82
N GLN A 33 3.31 -4.18 1.39
CA GLN A 33 2.70 -3.87 2.68
C GLN A 33 3.51 -4.36 3.88
N THR A 34 4.34 -5.38 3.73
CA THR A 34 4.98 -6.07 4.87
C THR A 34 6.50 -5.93 4.91
N ASP A 35 7.15 -5.66 3.78
CA ASP A 35 8.60 -5.54 3.72
C ASP A 35 9.08 -4.22 4.36
N PRO A 36 9.95 -4.26 5.39
CA PRO A 36 10.40 -3.06 6.10
C PRO A 36 11.13 -2.05 5.20
N TRP A 37 11.94 -2.52 4.24
CA TRP A 37 12.73 -1.66 3.37
C TRP A 37 11.85 -0.96 2.35
N VAL A 38 10.87 -1.66 1.78
CA VAL A 38 9.88 -1.05 0.88
C VAL A 38 9.06 0.00 1.62
N ARG A 39 8.57 -0.32 2.83
CA ARG A 39 7.80 0.64 3.64
C ARG A 39 8.61 1.89 3.97
N ALA A 40 9.90 1.73 4.29
CA ALA A 40 10.80 2.86 4.52
C ALA A 40 10.95 3.72 3.27
N ALA A 41 11.21 3.12 2.10
CA ALA A 41 11.33 3.85 0.83
C ALA A 41 10.06 4.63 0.47
N ILE A 42 8.88 4.05 0.68
CA ILE A 42 7.59 4.73 0.43
C ILE A 42 7.39 5.91 1.39
N THR A 43 7.81 5.74 2.65
CA THR A 43 7.73 6.80 3.66
C THR A 43 8.70 7.95 3.36
N GLU A 44 9.92 7.64 2.94
CA GLU A 44 10.93 8.62 2.52
C GLU A 44 10.47 9.43 1.30
N ALA A 45 9.73 8.79 0.38
CA ALA A 45 9.08 9.45 -0.75
C ALA A 45 7.88 10.34 -0.36
N GLY A 46 7.53 10.43 0.93
CA GLY A 46 6.45 11.28 1.45
C GLY A 46 5.06 10.65 1.43
N TYR A 47 4.95 9.35 1.15
CA TYR A 47 3.69 8.62 1.15
C TYR A 47 3.50 7.80 2.41
N ARG A 48 2.27 7.36 2.68
CA ARG A 48 1.97 6.38 3.73
C ARG A 48 1.29 5.15 3.16
N LEU A 49 1.62 4.00 3.72
CA LEU A 49 0.93 2.74 3.47
C LEU A 49 -0.09 2.45 4.57
N PRO A 50 -1.15 1.68 4.25
CA PRO A 50 -2.07 1.19 5.26
C PRO A 50 -1.34 0.37 6.35
N PRO A 51 -1.98 0.24 7.53
CA PRO A 51 -1.56 -0.71 8.55
C PRO A 51 -1.42 -2.11 7.96
N THR A 52 -0.41 -2.84 8.42
CA THR A 52 -0.26 -4.27 8.09
C THR A 52 -1.51 -5.03 8.53
N GLY A 53 -2.14 -5.77 7.63
CA GLY A 53 -3.34 -6.57 7.93
C GLY A 53 -4.66 -5.83 7.75
N GLN A 54 -4.67 -4.60 7.24
CA GLN A 54 -5.90 -4.00 6.74
C GLN A 54 -6.28 -4.67 5.40
N GLU A 55 -7.17 -5.66 5.47
CA GLU A 55 -7.75 -6.30 4.29
C GLU A 55 -8.62 -5.28 3.54
N ASP A 56 -8.48 -5.21 2.22
CA ASP A 56 -9.43 -4.45 1.40
C ASP A 56 -10.71 -5.30 1.36
N PRO A 57 -11.87 -4.81 1.84
CA PRO A 57 -13.12 -5.58 1.89
C PRO A 57 -13.65 -6.02 0.51
N ARG A 58 -12.95 -5.67 -0.57
CA ARG A 58 -13.24 -6.01 -1.97
C ARG A 58 -12.38 -7.16 -2.51
N ASP A 59 -11.48 -7.73 -1.70
CA ASP A 59 -10.58 -8.84 -2.06
C ASP A 59 -11.18 -10.24 -1.94
#